data_AF-A0A2S0LB52-F1
#
_entry.id   AF-A0A2S0LB52-F1
#
_cell.length_a   1.000
_cell.length_b   1.000
_cell.length_c   1.000
_cell.angle_alpha   90.00
_cell.angle_beta   90.00
_cell.angle_gamma   90.00
#
_symmetry.space_group_name_H-M   'P 1'
#
loop_
_entity.id
_entity.type
_entity.pdbx_description
1 polymer ?
#
loop_
_entity_poly.entity_id
_entity_poly.type
_entity_poly.pdbx_seq_one_letter_code
_entity_poly.pdbx_strand_id
1 'polypeptide(L)'
;MLPKDSIYEFYDLSNDSIKEFPDLSEYSIKKLDLSRNMIQEMEYKKMPKSIVELNLSHNFFLKSFFLSNKTPKTLKNLNLSYNNISSYNTVISLKRLAINNNNLESISLGNEKMDFLDISNNPKLSNEMFFDPKYVDTIIHNNIANNKPLVFYFNKSFIIE
;
A
#
# COMPACT_ATOMS: atom_id res chain seq x y z
N MET A 1 21.21 15.82 15.59
CA MET A 1 20.97 14.37 15.49
C MET A 1 19.82 14.02 16.42
N LEU A 2 18.83 13.28 15.93
CA LEU A 2 17.70 12.83 16.75
C LEU A 2 18.21 11.80 17.79
N PRO A 3 17.66 11.75 19.02
CA PRO A 3 18.11 10.78 20.02
C PRO A 3 17.73 9.36 19.59
N LYS A 4 18.73 8.48 19.53
CA LYS A 4 18.54 7.03 19.41
C LYS A 4 17.63 6.59 20.57
N ASP A 5 16.64 5.75 20.28
CA ASP A 5 15.60 5.25 21.21
C ASP A 5 14.38 6.15 21.48
N SER A 6 14.25 7.29 20.80
CA SER A 6 13.01 8.08 20.87
C SER A 6 11.86 7.33 20.20
N ILE A 7 10.75 7.17 20.93
CA ILE A 7 9.48 6.65 20.40
C ILE A 7 8.69 7.83 19.85
N TYR A 8 8.54 7.89 18.54
CA TYR A 8 7.71 8.88 17.86
C TYR A 8 6.36 8.27 17.54
N GLU A 9 5.30 8.85 18.09
CA GLU A 9 3.95 8.48 17.68
C GLU A 9 3.69 8.86 16.22
N PHE A 10 4.18 10.02 15.81
CA PHE A 10 4.08 10.52 14.44
C PHE A 10 5.37 11.24 14.05
N TYR A 11 5.80 11.04 12.81
CA TYR A 11 6.92 11.74 12.21
C TYR A 11 6.57 12.14 10.78
N ASP A 12 6.71 13.44 10.50
CA ASP A 12 6.38 14.04 9.21
C ASP A 12 7.66 14.30 8.43
N LEU A 13 7.74 13.70 7.24
CA LEU A 13 8.78 13.93 6.23
C LEU A 13 8.11 14.25 4.87
N SER A 14 6.88 14.75 4.88
CA SER A 14 6.15 15.05 3.66
C SER A 14 6.69 16.31 2.98
N ASN A 15 6.68 16.32 1.64
CA ASN A 15 7.12 17.48 0.84
C ASN A 15 8.58 17.92 1.07
N ASP A 16 9.46 16.98 1.46
CA ASP A 16 10.87 17.25 1.77
C ASP A 16 11.82 17.00 0.59
N SER A 17 11.27 16.79 -0.61
CA SER A 17 12.07 16.48 -1.82
C SER A 17 12.92 15.20 -1.69
N ILE A 18 12.47 14.24 -0.90
CA ILE A 18 13.16 12.97 -0.65
C ILE A 18 13.06 12.08 -1.89
N LYS A 19 14.20 11.66 -2.45
CA LYS A 19 14.25 10.79 -3.64
C LYS A 19 14.41 9.31 -3.31
N GLU A 20 15.12 9.01 -2.24
CA GLU A 20 15.37 7.65 -1.77
C GLU A 20 14.69 7.44 -0.43
N PHE A 21 14.16 6.24 -0.19
CA PHE A 21 13.56 5.93 1.10
C PHE A 21 14.60 6.14 2.22
N PRO A 22 14.32 7.00 3.22
CA PRO A 22 15.29 7.35 4.25
C PRO A 22 15.54 6.17 5.19
N ASP A 23 16.78 6.00 5.64
CA ASP A 23 17.09 4.97 6.65
C ASP A 23 16.57 5.39 8.02
N LEU A 24 15.42 4.82 8.38
CA LEU A 24 14.75 5.02 9.65
C LEU A 24 14.73 3.75 10.51
N SER A 25 15.58 2.77 10.18
CA SER A 25 15.59 1.45 10.82
C SER A 25 15.95 1.46 12.31
N GLU A 26 16.71 2.48 12.74
CA GLU A 26 17.14 2.70 14.13
C GLU A 26 16.13 3.52 14.96
N TYR A 27 15.02 3.97 14.37
CA TYR A 27 14.00 4.75 15.07
C TYR A 27 12.75 3.91 15.34
N SER A 28 12.07 4.23 16.44
CA SER A 28 10.75 3.70 16.73
C SER A 28 9.70 4.74 16.33
N ILE A 29 9.14 4.60 15.13
CA ILE A 29 8.13 5.52 14.58
C ILE A 29 6.84 4.72 14.34
N LYS A 30 5.73 5.14 14.94
CA LYS A 30 4.42 4.49 14.79
C LYS A 30 3.68 4.93 13.53
N LYS A 31 3.76 6.22 13.20
CA LYS A 31 3.12 6.82 12.03
C LYS A 31 4.13 7.65 11.26
N LEU A 32 4.28 7.37 9.98
CA LEU A 32 5.26 8.04 9.13
C LEU A 32 4.57 8.63 7.91
N ASP A 33 4.72 9.94 7.71
CA ASP A 33 4.31 10.60 6.48
C ASP A 33 5.52 10.85 5.59
N LEU A 34 5.54 10.20 4.42
CA LEU A 34 6.51 10.38 3.34
C LEU A 34 5.83 10.89 2.06
N SER A 35 4.62 11.45 2.17
CA SER A 35 3.87 11.90 1.01
C SER A 35 4.50 13.10 0.30
N ARG A 36 4.13 13.32 -0.96
CA ARG A 36 4.60 14.48 -1.75
C ARG A 36 6.12 14.52 -1.91
N ASN A 37 6.74 13.36 -2.06
CA ASN A 37 8.17 13.21 -2.25
C ASN A 37 8.48 12.65 -3.65
N MET A 38 9.73 12.27 -3.87
CA MET A 38 10.25 11.74 -5.13
C MET A 38 10.57 10.24 -5.08
N ILE A 39 10.02 9.48 -4.12
CA ILE A 39 10.38 8.09 -3.88
C ILE A 39 9.83 7.19 -4.99
N GLN A 40 10.66 6.29 -5.49
CA GLN A 40 10.30 5.35 -6.57
C GLN A 40 10.30 3.89 -6.13
N GLU A 41 11.02 3.57 -5.05
CA GLU A 41 11.25 2.19 -4.60
C GLU A 41 11.13 2.07 -3.08
N MET A 42 10.61 0.92 -2.63
CA MET A 42 10.48 0.57 -1.22
C MET A 42 11.76 -0.09 -0.71
N GLU A 43 12.21 0.32 0.46
CA GLU A 43 13.40 -0.22 1.10
C GLU A 43 13.05 -0.79 2.48
N TYR A 44 12.59 -2.04 2.52
CA TYR A 44 12.08 -2.67 3.77
C TYR A 44 13.09 -2.65 4.92
N LYS A 45 14.40 -2.71 4.61
CA LYS A 45 15.47 -2.67 5.61
C LYS A 45 15.60 -1.31 6.30
N LYS A 46 15.17 -0.24 5.63
CA LYS A 46 15.21 1.15 6.09
C LYS A 46 13.95 1.55 6.86
N MET A 47 12.96 0.67 6.98
CA MET A 47 11.70 0.96 7.66
C MET A 47 11.84 0.92 9.19
N PRO A 48 11.13 1.80 9.93
CA PRO A 48 10.97 1.67 11.37
C PRO A 48 10.26 0.35 11.71
N LYS A 49 10.82 -0.45 12.64
CA LYS A 49 10.24 -1.76 13.00
C LYS A 49 8.89 -1.66 13.71
N SER A 50 8.57 -0.52 14.31
CA SER A 50 7.35 -0.29 15.08
C SER A 50 6.21 0.33 14.29
N ILE A 51 6.41 0.58 12.98
CA ILE A 51 5.48 1.28 12.08
C ILE A 51 4.11 0.61 12.02
N VAL A 52 3.06 1.42 12.11
CA VAL A 52 1.65 1.00 12.04
C VAL A 52 0.96 1.69 10.88
N GLU A 53 1.27 2.96 10.63
CA GLU A 53 0.68 3.76 9.56
C GLU A 53 1.77 4.38 8.68
N LEU A 54 1.66 4.19 7.37
CA LEU A 54 2.61 4.73 6.40
C LEU A 54 1.87 5.46 5.28
N ASN A 55 2.19 6.74 5.09
CA ASN A 55 1.70 7.52 3.97
C ASN A 55 2.81 7.72 2.93
N LEU A 56 2.60 7.19 1.73
CA LEU A 56 3.46 7.29 0.56
C LEU A 56 2.71 7.91 -0.63
N SER A 57 1.61 8.61 -0.38
CA SER A 57 0.85 9.26 -1.44
C SER A 57 1.65 10.35 -2.16
N HIS A 58 1.31 10.65 -3.41
CA HIS A 58 2.03 11.67 -4.20
C HIS A 58 3.55 11.43 -4.28
N ASN A 59 3.96 10.20 -4.60
CA ASN A 59 5.33 9.84 -4.92
C ASN A 59 5.41 9.39 -6.40
N PHE A 60 6.53 8.78 -6.79
CA PHE A 60 6.73 8.28 -8.15
C PHE A 60 6.92 6.76 -8.17
N PHE A 61 6.19 6.03 -7.30
CA PHE A 61 6.18 4.58 -7.42
C PHE A 61 5.60 4.18 -8.79
N LEU A 62 6.42 3.49 -9.58
CA LEU A 62 6.07 3.02 -10.92
C LEU A 62 5.88 1.50 -10.90
N LYS A 63 5.00 1.01 -11.77
CA LYS A 63 4.85 -0.43 -12.08
C LYS A 63 4.32 -1.26 -10.90
N SER A 64 5.14 -2.11 -10.29
CA SER A 64 4.70 -3.11 -9.31
C SER A 64 5.08 -2.70 -7.90
N PHE A 65 4.11 -2.73 -6.99
CA PHE A 65 4.33 -2.51 -5.56
C PHE A 65 4.01 -3.80 -4.80
N PHE A 66 5.02 -4.37 -4.13
CA PHE A 66 4.90 -5.67 -3.48
C PHE A 66 5.28 -5.63 -2.00
N LEU A 67 4.30 -5.67 -1.10
CA LEU A 67 4.58 -5.83 0.34
C LEU A 67 4.91 -7.29 0.66
N SER A 68 6.21 -7.56 0.80
CA SER A 68 6.76 -8.89 1.11
C SER A 68 6.71 -9.24 2.61
N ASN A 69 7.12 -10.47 2.94
CA ASN A 69 7.34 -10.92 4.32
C ASN A 69 8.43 -10.15 5.10
N LYS A 70 9.23 -9.32 4.41
CA LYS A 70 10.20 -8.40 5.03
C LYS A 70 9.56 -7.12 5.55
N THR A 71 8.32 -6.83 5.15
CA THR A 71 7.57 -5.68 5.66
C THR A 71 7.30 -5.86 7.16
N PRO A 72 7.47 -4.81 8.00
CA PRO A 72 7.11 -4.88 9.40
C PRO A 72 5.67 -5.38 9.59
N LYS A 73 5.49 -6.48 10.34
CA LYS A 73 4.16 -7.10 10.59
C LYS A 73 3.20 -6.19 11.37
N THR A 74 3.73 -5.14 11.98
CA THR A 74 2.98 -4.10 12.69
C THR A 74 2.26 -3.14 11.74
N LEU A 75 2.64 -3.06 10.47
CA LEU A 75 2.00 -2.18 9.50
C LEU A 75 0.55 -2.62 9.27
N LYS A 76 -0.39 -1.68 9.46
CA LYS A 76 -1.84 -1.91 9.29
C LYS A 76 -2.49 -0.96 8.31
N ASN A 77 -2.00 0.27 8.23
CA ASN A 77 -2.59 1.31 7.40
C ASN A 77 -1.55 1.80 6.39
N LEU A 78 -1.90 1.74 5.11
CA LEU A 78 -1.02 2.17 4.02
C LEU A 78 -1.78 3.07 3.05
N ASN A 79 -1.18 4.22 2.72
CA ASN A 79 -1.66 5.12 1.69
C ASN A 79 -0.63 5.21 0.55
N LEU A 80 -1.05 4.82 -0.65
CA LEU A 80 -0.32 4.84 -1.91
C LEU A 80 -1.02 5.68 -2.99
N SER A 81 -1.98 6.51 -2.60
CA SER A 81 -2.78 7.31 -3.54
C SER A 81 -1.92 8.25 -4.38
N TYR A 82 -2.35 8.58 -5.60
CA TYR A 82 -1.63 9.52 -6.46
C TYR A 82 -0.18 9.10 -6.72
N ASN A 83 0.02 7.85 -7.14
CA ASN A 83 1.28 7.33 -7.66
C ASN A 83 1.06 6.89 -9.11
N ASN A 84 1.94 6.04 -9.64
CA ASN A 84 1.80 5.44 -10.97
C ASN A 84 1.96 3.91 -10.93
N ILE A 85 1.33 3.30 -9.93
CA ILE A 85 1.37 1.86 -9.68
C ILE A 85 0.39 1.17 -10.65
N SER A 86 0.87 0.14 -11.36
CA SER A 86 0.09 -0.70 -12.28
C SER A 86 -0.25 -2.08 -11.71
N SER A 87 0.50 -2.56 -10.73
CA SER A 87 0.19 -3.82 -10.02
C SER A 87 0.48 -3.68 -8.54
N TYR A 88 -0.44 -4.14 -7.70
CA TYR A 88 -0.24 -4.23 -6.25
C TYR A 88 -0.41 -5.66 -5.78
N ASN A 89 0.54 -6.15 -4.99
CA ASN A 89 0.43 -7.44 -4.34
C ASN A 89 0.92 -7.34 -2.89
N THR A 90 0.27 -8.05 -1.98
CA THR A 90 0.73 -8.15 -0.60
C THR A 90 0.54 -9.56 -0.06
N VAL A 91 1.54 -10.03 0.68
CA VAL A 91 1.45 -11.25 1.49
C VAL A 91 1.19 -10.95 2.97
N ILE A 92 1.10 -9.66 3.34
CA ILE A 92 0.79 -9.24 4.70
C ILE A 92 -0.64 -8.71 4.80
N SER A 93 -1.16 -8.74 6.02
CA SER A 93 -2.53 -8.35 6.30
C SER A 93 -2.59 -6.89 6.76
N LEU A 94 -3.07 -6.03 5.86
CA LEU A 94 -3.43 -4.64 6.17
C LEU A 94 -4.86 -4.56 6.68
N LYS A 95 -5.16 -3.54 7.48
CA LYS A 95 -6.53 -3.17 7.84
C LYS A 95 -7.10 -2.13 6.90
N ARG A 96 -6.26 -1.21 6.41
CA ARG A 96 -6.66 -0.13 5.53
C ARG A 96 -5.65 0.06 4.41
N LEU A 97 -6.13 0.13 3.17
CA LEU A 97 -5.33 0.45 2.00
C LEU A 97 -6.03 1.52 1.16
N ALA A 98 -5.35 2.63 0.91
CA ALA A 98 -5.74 3.59 -0.12
C ALA A 98 -4.71 3.51 -1.26
N ILE A 99 -5.17 3.24 -2.49
CA ILE A 99 -4.35 3.18 -3.70
C ILE A 99 -5.10 3.81 -4.89
N ASN A 100 -6.02 4.71 -4.58
CA ASN A 100 -6.77 5.47 -5.58
C ASN A 100 -5.89 6.44 -6.36
N ASN A 101 -6.35 6.84 -7.56
CA ASN A 101 -5.60 7.71 -8.46
C ASN A 101 -4.23 7.11 -8.82
N ASN A 102 -4.25 5.89 -9.32
CA ASN A 102 -3.10 5.17 -9.86
C ASN A 102 -3.43 4.66 -11.26
N ASN A 103 -2.60 3.77 -11.81
CA ASN A 103 -2.84 3.12 -13.10
C ASN A 103 -2.99 1.60 -12.93
N LEU A 104 -3.63 1.16 -11.84
CA LEU A 104 -3.74 -0.26 -11.50
C LEU A 104 -4.43 -1.04 -12.63
N GLU A 105 -3.81 -2.14 -13.00
CA GLU A 105 -4.32 -3.18 -13.91
C GLU A 105 -4.64 -4.45 -13.12
N SER A 106 -3.96 -4.66 -11.98
CA SER A 106 -4.17 -5.80 -11.08
C SER A 106 -3.94 -5.42 -9.63
N ILE A 107 -4.69 -6.09 -8.74
CA ILE A 107 -4.51 -5.99 -7.30
C ILE A 107 -4.76 -7.37 -6.67
N SER A 108 -3.85 -7.77 -5.79
CA SER A 108 -3.97 -8.96 -4.95
C SER A 108 -3.75 -8.57 -3.50
N LEU A 109 -4.65 -9.03 -2.63
CA LEU A 109 -4.66 -8.73 -1.21
C LEU A 109 -4.37 -10.00 -0.42
N GLY A 110 -3.88 -9.83 0.81
CA GLY A 110 -3.76 -10.94 1.76
C GLY A 110 -5.12 -11.54 2.11
N ASN A 111 -5.11 -12.74 2.68
CA ASN A 111 -6.32 -13.53 2.95
C ASN A 111 -7.08 -13.11 4.23
N GLU A 112 -6.76 -11.96 4.83
CA GLU A 112 -7.36 -11.50 6.07
C GLU A 112 -8.41 -10.40 5.84
N LYS A 113 -9.33 -10.29 6.81
CA LYS A 113 -10.37 -9.27 6.80
C LYS A 113 -9.77 -7.86 6.88
N MET A 114 -10.13 -7.03 5.90
CA MET A 114 -9.79 -5.61 5.82
C MET A 114 -10.99 -4.74 6.20
N ASP A 115 -10.72 -3.58 6.79
CA ASP A 115 -11.76 -2.64 7.19
C ASP A 115 -12.07 -1.68 6.03
N PHE A 116 -11.05 -1.34 5.23
CA PHE A 116 -11.18 -0.32 4.18
C PHE A 116 -10.24 -0.55 3.00
N LEU A 117 -10.77 -0.38 1.80
CA LEU A 117 -10.03 -0.36 0.54
C LEU A 117 -10.54 0.77 -0.36
N ASP A 118 -9.64 1.64 -0.82
CA ASP A 118 -9.94 2.59 -1.88
C ASP A 118 -9.07 2.31 -3.11
N ILE A 119 -9.73 1.82 -4.16
CA ILE A 119 -9.15 1.53 -5.49
C ILE A 119 -9.74 2.45 -6.57
N SER A 120 -10.47 3.51 -6.18
CA SER A 120 -11.10 4.42 -7.11
C SER A 120 -10.10 5.11 -8.04
N ASN A 121 -10.56 5.57 -9.20
CA ASN A 121 -9.73 6.27 -10.18
C ASN A 121 -8.51 5.43 -10.62
N ASN A 122 -8.78 4.17 -10.97
CA ASN A 122 -7.84 3.27 -11.62
C ASN A 122 -8.50 2.75 -12.91
N PRO A 123 -8.50 3.54 -13.99
CA PRO A 123 -9.36 3.30 -15.16
C PRO A 123 -9.02 2.04 -15.96
N LYS A 124 -7.89 1.39 -15.67
CA LYS A 124 -7.50 0.12 -16.27
C LYS A 124 -7.84 -1.10 -15.41
N LEU A 125 -8.26 -0.90 -14.16
CA LEU A 125 -8.53 -1.98 -13.22
C LEU A 125 -9.85 -2.66 -13.57
N SER A 126 -9.82 -3.98 -13.75
CA SER A 126 -11.02 -4.78 -13.92
C SER A 126 -11.85 -4.85 -12.63
N ASN A 127 -13.14 -5.13 -12.75
CA ASN A 127 -13.97 -5.50 -11.60
C ASN A 127 -13.77 -6.97 -11.17
N GLU A 128 -13.09 -7.77 -11.98
CA GLU A 128 -12.71 -9.14 -11.63
C GLU A 128 -11.48 -9.11 -10.74
N MET A 129 -11.66 -9.54 -9.49
CA MET A 129 -10.66 -9.40 -8.43
C MET A 129 -10.05 -10.76 -8.09
N PHE A 130 -8.75 -10.75 -7.76
CA PHE A 130 -8.04 -11.92 -7.21
C PHE A 130 -8.21 -12.06 -5.69
N PHE A 131 -9.16 -11.33 -5.11
CA PHE A 131 -9.58 -11.45 -3.72
C PHE A 131 -11.11 -11.40 -3.68
N ASP A 132 -11.70 -11.97 -2.62
CA ASP A 132 -13.14 -11.93 -2.43
C ASP A 132 -13.56 -10.60 -1.75
N PRO A 133 -14.31 -9.71 -2.44
CA PRO A 133 -14.69 -8.41 -1.89
C PRO A 133 -15.44 -8.47 -0.56
N LYS A 134 -16.07 -9.61 -0.22
CA LYS A 134 -16.78 -9.79 1.06
C LYS A 134 -15.87 -9.69 2.29
N TYR A 135 -14.55 -9.84 2.11
CA TYR A 135 -13.57 -9.71 3.19
C TYR A 135 -13.11 -8.27 3.42
N VAL A 136 -13.67 -7.30 2.71
CA VAL A 136 -13.42 -5.87 2.96
C VAL A 136 -14.72 -5.19 3.39
N ASP A 137 -14.74 -4.59 4.58
CA ASP A 137 -15.95 -3.97 5.12
C ASP A 137 -16.42 -2.75 4.30
N THR A 138 -15.48 -1.96 3.77
CA THR A 138 -15.79 -0.79 2.93
C THR A 138 -14.86 -0.73 1.73
N ILE A 139 -15.44 -0.70 0.53
CA ILE A 139 -14.69 -0.57 -0.72
C ILE A 139 -15.18 0.64 -1.51
N ILE A 140 -14.25 1.51 -1.90
CA ILE A 140 -14.48 2.59 -2.86
C ILE A 140 -13.82 2.19 -4.19
N HIS A 141 -14.61 2.14 -5.27
CA HIS A 141 -14.14 1.63 -6.57
C HIS A 141 -14.73 2.38 -7.78
N ASN A 142 -15.20 3.61 -7.62
CA ASN A 142 -15.63 4.43 -8.75
C ASN A 142 -14.47 4.71 -9.71
N ASN A 143 -14.76 4.87 -11.01
CA ASN A 143 -13.79 5.15 -12.07
C ASN A 143 -12.75 4.03 -12.27
N ILE A 144 -13.20 2.78 -12.22
CA ILE A 144 -12.46 1.60 -12.72
C ILE A 144 -12.97 1.21 -14.11
N ALA A 145 -12.27 0.32 -14.83
CA ALA A 145 -12.42 0.10 -16.28
C ALA A 145 -13.84 -0.12 -16.78
N ASN A 146 -14.72 -0.71 -15.96
CA ASN A 146 -16.11 -0.97 -16.33
C ASN A 146 -17.13 -0.46 -15.31
N ASN A 147 -16.69 0.13 -14.20
CA ASN A 147 -17.54 0.57 -13.09
C ASN A 147 -18.61 -0.45 -12.64
N LYS A 148 -18.37 -1.75 -12.87
CA LYS A 148 -19.27 -2.84 -12.46
C LYS A 148 -19.01 -3.21 -11.00
N PRO A 149 -19.97 -3.88 -10.33
CA PRO A 149 -19.72 -4.48 -9.03
C PRO A 149 -18.48 -5.39 -9.06
N LEU A 150 -17.67 -5.33 -8.02
CA LEU A 150 -16.51 -6.19 -7.89
C LEU A 150 -16.95 -7.65 -7.74
N VAL A 151 -16.33 -8.54 -8.50
CA VAL A 151 -16.60 -9.98 -8.46
C VAL A 151 -15.30 -10.72 -8.21
N PHE A 152 -15.36 -11.73 -7.35
CA PHE A 152 -14.22 -12.61 -7.14
C PHE A 152 -14.08 -13.56 -8.32
N TYR A 153 -12.89 -13.59 -8.92
CA TYR A 153 -12.56 -14.56 -9.96
C TYR A 153 -11.40 -15.43 -9.49
N PHE A 154 -11.69 -16.71 -9.23
CA PHE A 154 -10.67 -17.71 -8.92
C PHE A 154 -10.43 -18.58 -10.15
N ASN A 155 -9.33 -18.32 -10.87
CA ASN A 155 -8.91 -19.21 -11.94
C ASN A 155 -8.14 -20.40 -11.34
N LYS A 156 -8.69 -21.62 -11.46
CA LYS A 156 -8.09 -22.86 -10.94
C LYS A 156 -6.73 -23.21 -11.57
N SER A 157 -6.28 -22.50 -12.61
CA SER A 157 -5.08 -22.81 -13.38
C SER A 157 -3.74 -22.45 -12.72
N PHE A 158 -3.73 -21.85 -11.53
CA PHE A 158 -2.49 -21.45 -10.82
C PHE A 158 -2.16 -22.27 -9.57
N ILE A 159 -2.77 -23.45 -9.39
CA ILE A 159 -2.23 -24.44 -8.44
C ILE A 159 -1.01 -25.06 -9.11
N ILE A 160 0.17 -24.53 -8.81
CA ILE A 160 1.40 -25.32 -8.94
C ILE A 160 1.37 -26.25 -7.73
N GLU A 161 1.15 -27.54 -7.98
CA GLU A 161 1.32 -28.62 -7.00
C GLU A 161 2.74 -28.61 -6.42
#